data_AF-A0A371WU57-F1
#
_entry.id   AF-A0A371WU57-F1
#
_cell.length_a   1.000
_cell.length_b   1.000
_cell.length_c   1.000
_cell.angle_alpha   90.00
_cell.angle_beta   90.00
_cell.angle_gamma   90.00
#
_symmetry.space_group_name_H-M   'P 1'
#
loop_
_entity.id
_entity.type
_entity.pdbx_description
1 polymer ?
#
loop_
_entity_poly.entity_id
_entity_poly.type
_entity_poly.pdbx_seq_one_letter_code
_entity_poly.pdbx_strand_id
1 'polypeptide(L)'
;MSSFTGSDIVKALEQLNIWKSLVTLPKRVAALEARLAALEKGQTEASGPAPDACPYCDATMVLTAERNHPVFGAMGRKVHMFHCDNCGKDVNRDWSPKEGYL
;
A
#
# COMPACT_ATOMS: atom_id res chain seq x y z
N MET A 1 48.21 -26.62 -22.12
CA MET A 1 47.30 -25.52 -21.75
C MET A 1 45.89 -26.01 -22.02
N SER A 2 45.17 -26.46 -21.00
CA SER A 2 43.85 -27.04 -21.20
C SER A 2 42.82 -25.92 -21.34
N SER A 3 42.28 -25.77 -22.54
CA SER A 3 41.21 -24.82 -22.84
C SER A 3 39.92 -25.29 -22.18
N PHE A 4 39.53 -24.64 -21.09
CA PHE A 4 38.23 -24.86 -20.47
C PHE A 4 37.16 -24.21 -21.36
N THR A 5 36.30 -25.02 -21.98
CA THR A 5 35.27 -24.48 -22.88
C THR A 5 34.09 -23.97 -22.05
N GLY A 6 33.38 -22.94 -22.51
CA GLY A 6 32.22 -22.40 -21.78
C GLY A 6 31.14 -23.44 -21.47
N SER A 7 31.07 -24.52 -22.26
CA SER A 7 30.19 -25.67 -22.04
C SER A 7 30.51 -26.43 -20.73
N ASP A 8 31.78 -26.55 -20.35
CA ASP A 8 32.17 -27.29 -19.14
C ASP A 8 31.84 -26.51 -17.86
N ILE A 9 31.85 -25.17 -17.94
CA ILE A 9 31.44 -24.28 -16.86
C ILE A 9 29.95 -24.43 -16.57
N VAL A 10 29.11 -24.49 -17.61
CA VAL A 10 27.65 -24.65 -17.46
C VAL A 10 27.30 -25.99 -16.82
N LYS A 11 27.96 -27.08 -17.23
CA LYS A 11 27.75 -28.42 -16.64
C LYS A 11 28.18 -28.49 -15.18
N ALA A 12 29.28 -27.83 -14.81
CA ALA A 12 29.73 -27.74 -13.42
C ALA A 12 28.75 -26.92 -12.55
N LEU A 13 28.15 -25.87 -13.11
CA LEU A 13 27.16 -25.04 -12.42
C LEU A 13 25.83 -25.78 -12.20
N GLU A 14 25.39 -26.62 -13.13
CA GLU A 14 24.14 -27.42 -12.99
C GLU A 14 24.17 -28.42 -11.81
N GLN A 15 25.36 -28.87 -11.39
CA GLN A 15 25.55 -29.74 -10.23
C GLN A 15 25.37 -29.00 -8.90
N LEU A 16 25.44 -27.66 -8.89
CA LEU A 16 25.20 -26.85 -7.71
C LEU A 16 23.70 -26.56 -7.56
N ASN A 17 23.13 -26.97 -6.42
CA ASN A 17 21.73 -26.64 -6.09
C ASN A 17 21.43 -25.13 -6.09
N ILE A 18 22.45 -24.30 -5.90
CA ILE A 18 22.39 -22.83 -5.98
C ILE A 18 22.08 -22.36 -7.40
N TRP A 19 22.56 -23.05 -8.44
CA TRP A 19 22.27 -22.66 -9.82
C TRP A 19 20.78 -22.80 -10.15
N LYS A 20 20.14 -23.88 -9.65
CA LYS A 20 18.69 -24.09 -9.81
C LYS A 20 17.86 -22.99 -9.12
N SER A 21 18.29 -22.49 -7.97
CA SER A 21 17.62 -21.36 -7.33
C SER A 21 17.81 -20.08 -8.14
N LEU A 22 19.01 -19.79 -8.65
CA LEU A 22 19.28 -18.63 -9.50
C LEU A 22 18.46 -18.63 -10.79
N VAL A 23 18.29 -19.78 -11.44
CA VAL A 23 17.48 -19.91 -12.67
C VAL A 23 15.97 -19.74 -12.39
N THR A 24 15.51 -20.02 -11.17
CA THR A 24 14.09 -19.84 -10.79
C THR A 24 13.78 -18.45 -10.24
N LEU A 25 14.78 -17.68 -9.82
CA LEU A 25 14.62 -16.32 -9.31
C LEU A 25 13.88 -15.37 -10.27
N PRO A 26 14.18 -15.30 -11.59
CA PRO A 26 13.49 -14.39 -12.50
C PRO A 26 11.98 -14.59 -12.52
N LYS A 27 11.53 -15.86 -12.46
CA LYS A 27 10.09 -16.19 -12.39
C LYS A 27 9.45 -15.69 -11.09
N ARG A 28 10.17 -15.78 -9.97
CA ARG A 28 9.70 -15.29 -8.67
C ARG A 28 9.65 -13.77 -8.64
N VAL A 29 10.63 -13.09 -9.22
CA VAL A 29 10.67 -11.63 -9.33
C VAL A 29 9.49 -11.13 -10.17
N ALA A 30 9.27 -11.69 -11.36
CA ALA A 30 8.12 -11.32 -12.20
C ALA A 30 6.76 -11.54 -11.50
N ALA A 31 6.62 -12.63 -10.74
CA ALA A 31 5.40 -12.90 -9.97
C ALA A 31 5.21 -11.90 -8.81
N LEU A 32 6.29 -11.45 -8.18
CA LEU A 32 6.25 -10.45 -7.12
C LEU A 32 5.94 -9.06 -7.68
N GLU A 33 6.56 -8.68 -8.79
CA GLU A 33 6.27 -7.43 -9.51
C GLU A 33 4.80 -7.35 -9.93
N ALA A 34 4.22 -8.45 -10.44
CA ALA A 34 2.80 -8.49 -10.78
C ALA A 34 1.88 -8.30 -9.57
N ARG A 35 2.25 -8.85 -8.40
CA ARG A 35 1.50 -8.64 -7.14
C ARG A 35 1.61 -7.21 -6.64
N LEU A 36 2.81 -6.62 -6.71
CA LEU A 36 3.02 -5.22 -6.36
C LEU A 36 2.19 -4.30 -7.26
N ALA A 37 2.23 -4.51 -8.58
CA ALA A 37 1.43 -3.73 -9.51
C ALA A 37 -0.08 -3.85 -9.25
N ALA A 38 -0.57 -5.02 -8.83
CA ALA A 38 -1.97 -5.21 -8.45
C ALA A 38 -2.32 -4.48 -7.13
N LEU A 39 -1.42 -4.52 -6.14
CA LEU A 39 -1.60 -3.83 -4.86
C LEU A 39 -1.54 -2.31 -5.01
N GLU A 40 -0.61 -1.80 -5.81
CA GLU A 40 -0.48 -0.37 -6.12
C GLU A 40 -1.71 0.15 -6.87
N LYS A 41 -2.21 -0.60 -7.86
CA LYS A 41 -3.49 -0.28 -8.51
C LYS A 41 -4.66 -0.24 -7.53
N GLY A 42 -4.76 -1.22 -6.64
CA GLY A 42 -5.78 -1.25 -5.60
C GLY A 42 -5.69 -0.07 -4.61
N GLN A 43 -4.48 0.41 -4.31
CA GLN A 43 -4.29 1.62 -3.49
C GLN A 43 -4.69 2.90 -4.22
N THR A 44 -4.44 3.00 -5.53
CA THR A 44 -4.91 4.14 -6.32
C THR A 44 -6.43 4.12 -6.55
N GLU A 45 -7.05 2.94 -6.58
CA GLU A 45 -8.50 2.76 -6.72
C GLU A 45 -9.26 2.93 -5.40
N ALA A 46 -8.57 2.95 -4.25
CA ALA A 46 -9.08 3.53 -3.00
C ALA A 46 -9.11 5.08 -3.10
N SER A 47 -9.72 5.56 -4.17
CA SER A 47 -9.88 6.96 -4.57
C SER A 47 -11.01 7.62 -3.76
N GLY A 48 -10.85 7.65 -2.44
CA GLY A 48 -11.34 8.77 -1.64
C GLY A 48 -10.24 9.83 -1.60
N PRO A 49 -10.56 11.13 -1.41
CA PRO A 49 -9.56 12.08 -0.98
C PRO A 49 -8.84 11.48 0.23
N ALA A 50 -7.51 11.60 0.29
CA ALA A 50 -6.75 11.12 1.44
C ALA A 50 -7.52 11.52 2.72
N PRO A 51 -7.63 10.62 3.72
CA PRO A 51 -8.49 10.86 4.87
C PRO A 51 -8.14 12.15 5.63
N ASP A 52 -6.97 12.70 5.33
CA ASP A 52 -6.41 13.89 5.93
C ASP A 52 -6.35 15.08 4.94
N ALA A 53 -6.86 15.00 3.71
CA ALA A 53 -6.81 16.11 2.74
C ALA A 53 -8.01 17.05 2.89
N CYS A 54 -7.76 18.35 2.93
CA CYS A 54 -8.80 19.37 3.05
C CYS A 54 -9.60 19.53 1.76
N PRO A 55 -10.95 19.45 1.78
CA PRO A 55 -11.77 19.56 0.57
C PRO A 55 -11.79 20.96 -0.06
N TYR A 56 -11.15 21.95 0.57
CA TYR A 56 -11.13 23.34 0.11
C TYR A 56 -9.77 23.79 -0.44
N CYS A 57 -8.68 23.16 -0.03
CA CYS A 57 -7.33 23.62 -0.37
C CYS A 57 -6.32 22.47 -0.55
N ASP A 58 -6.78 21.22 -0.48
CA ASP A 58 -6.01 19.97 -0.65
C ASP A 58 -4.81 19.81 0.31
N ALA A 59 -4.64 20.71 1.28
CA ALA A 59 -3.64 20.61 2.32
C ALA A 59 -3.99 19.51 3.33
N THR A 60 -2.96 18.98 4.00
CA THR A 60 -3.13 18.03 5.11
C THR A 60 -3.85 18.69 6.29
N MET A 61 -4.75 17.94 6.90
CA MET A 61 -5.57 18.30 8.05
C MET A 61 -5.16 17.47 9.26
N VAL A 62 -5.34 18.04 10.45
CA VAL A 62 -5.06 17.38 11.72
C VAL A 62 -6.38 17.00 12.38
N LEU A 63 -6.45 15.78 12.91
CA LEU A 63 -7.58 15.33 13.72
C LEU A 63 -7.58 16.09 15.05
N THR A 64 -8.63 16.88 15.30
CA THR A 64 -8.77 17.68 16.53
C THR A 64 -9.65 17.03 17.58
N ALA A 65 -10.68 16.28 17.16
CA ALA A 65 -11.56 15.59 18.08
C ALA A 65 -12.18 14.34 17.47
N GLU A 66 -12.55 13.41 18.36
CA GLU A 66 -13.24 12.18 18.02
C GLU A 66 -14.44 12.01 18.95
N ARG A 67 -15.61 11.70 18.37
CA ARG A 67 -16.85 11.49 19.12
C ARG A 67 -17.65 10.34 18.54
N ASN A 68 -18.51 9.73 19.35
CA ASN A 68 -19.41 8.68 18.86
C ASN A 68 -20.49 9.28 17.94
N HIS A 69 -20.86 8.56 16.88
CA HIS A 69 -21.94 8.99 15.99
C HIS A 69 -23.27 9.05 16.77
N PRO A 70 -24.08 10.12 16.64
CA PRO A 70 -25.28 10.32 17.46
C PRO A 70 -26.31 9.19 17.34
N VAL A 71 -26.38 8.55 16.17
CA VAL A 71 -27.34 7.46 15.89
C VAL A 71 -26.67 6.08 15.93
N PHE A 72 -25.38 5.98 15.60
CA PHE A 72 -24.70 4.70 15.32
C PHE A 72 -23.48 4.47 16.23
N GLY A 73 -23.30 5.29 17.26
CA GLY A 73 -22.19 5.17 18.20
C GLY A 73 -22.16 3.83 18.92
N ALA A 74 -23.33 3.27 19.25
CA ALA A 74 -23.44 1.93 19.85
C ALA A 74 -22.95 0.80 18.93
N MET A 75 -22.92 1.02 17.61
CA MET A 75 -22.38 0.08 16.62
C MET A 75 -20.90 0.36 16.29
N GLY A 76 -20.24 1.25 17.03
CA GLY A 76 -18.83 1.57 16.85
C GLY A 76 -18.53 2.60 15.76
N ARG A 77 -19.55 3.28 15.19
CA ARG A 77 -19.33 4.41 14.27
C ARG A 77 -18.93 5.67 15.03
N LYS A 78 -17.98 6.41 14.48
CA LYS A 78 -17.42 7.62 15.06
C LYS A 78 -17.48 8.78 14.08
N VAL A 79 -17.46 9.99 14.62
CA VAL A 79 -17.34 11.24 13.88
C VAL A 79 -16.01 11.85 14.26
N HIS A 80 -15.14 12.01 13.28
CA HIS A 80 -13.83 12.61 13.41
C HIS A 80 -13.90 14.06 12.95
N MET A 81 -13.41 14.97 13.78
CA MET A 81 -13.32 16.39 13.47
C MET A 81 -11.90 16.71 13.04
N PHE A 82 -11.75 17.27 11.84
CA PHE A 82 -10.47 17.66 11.27
C PHE A 82 -10.38 19.17 11.16
N HIS A 83 -9.23 19.73 11.52
CA HIS A 83 -8.89 21.14 11.30
C HIS A 83 -7.82 21.26 10.22
N CYS A 84 -7.98 22.22 9.30
CA CYS A 84 -6.97 22.54 8.31
C CYS A 84 -6.17 23.76 8.73
N ASP A 85 -4.88 23.60 9.01
CA ASP A 85 -3.99 24.71 9.40
C ASP A 85 -3.78 25.72 8.27
N ASN A 86 -3.94 25.30 7.00
CA ASN A 86 -3.71 26.17 5.85
C ASN A 86 -4.90 27.11 5.55
N CYS A 87 -6.14 26.61 5.61
CA CYS A 87 -7.33 27.40 5.30
C CYS A 87 -8.21 27.73 6.52
N GLY A 88 -7.88 27.20 7.71
CA GLY A 88 -8.58 27.43 8.97
C GLY A 88 -9.98 26.81 9.07
N LYS A 89 -10.34 25.92 8.14
CA LYS A 89 -11.68 25.30 8.11
C LYS A 89 -11.70 23.97 8.84
N ASP A 90 -12.81 23.75 9.55
CA ASP A 90 -13.12 22.48 10.20
C ASP A 90 -14.02 21.61 9.31
N VAL A 91 -13.79 20.31 9.33
CA VAL A 91 -14.56 19.31 8.58
C VAL A 91 -14.85 18.12 9.49
N ASN A 92 -16.09 17.66 9.49
CA ASN A 92 -16.48 16.43 10.18
C ASN A 92 -16.56 15.29 9.17
N ARG A 93 -15.99 14.13 9.52
CA ARG A 93 -16.05 12.90 8.70
C ARG A 93 -16.55 11.74 9.53
N ASP A 94 -17.36 10.89 8.91
CA ASP A 94 -17.80 9.65 9.53
C ASP A 94 -16.74 8.57 9.34
N TRP A 95 -16.47 7.82 10.41
CA TRP A 95 -15.54 6.72 10.43
C TRP A 95 -16.21 5.45 10.94
N SER A 96 -15.97 4.34 10.26
CA SER A 96 -16.40 3.01 10.68
C SER A 96 -15.20 2.05 10.76
N PRO A 97 -15.21 1.10 11.71
CA PRO A 97 -14.12 0.12 11.85
C PRO A 97 -13.95 -0.79 10.63
N LYS A 98 -15.02 -1.00 9.85
CA LYS A 98 -15.03 -1.93 8.71
C LYS A 98 -14.70 -1.25 7.39
N GLU A 99 -15.20 -0.05 7.17
CA GLU A 99 -15.14 0.65 5.87
C GLU A 99 -14.15 1.82 5.89
N GLY A 100 -13.68 2.25 7.07
CA GLY A 100 -12.81 3.43 7.21
C GLY A 100 -13.60 4.73 7.17
N TYR A 101 -13.04 5.77 6.55
CA TYR A 101 -13.73 7.05 6.35
C TYR A 101 -14.74 6.95 5.22
N LEU A 102 -15.94 7.45 5.47
CA LEU A 102 -17.09 7.43 4.56
C LEU A 102 -17.35 8.80 3.95
#